data_AF-A0A3E1E5T7-F1
#
_entry.id   AF-A0A3E1E5T7-F1
#
_cell.length_a   1.000
_cell.length_b   1.000
_cell.length_c   1.000
_cell.angle_alpha   90.00
_cell.angle_beta   90.00
_cell.angle_gamma   90.00
#
_symmetry.space_group_name_H-M   'P 1'
#
loop_
_entity.id
_entity.type
_entity.pdbx_description
1 polymer ?
#
loop_
_entity_poly.entity_id
_entity_poly.type
_entity_poly.pdbx_seq_one_letter_code
_entity_poly.pdbx_strand_id
1 'polypeptide(L)'
;MVWIPGGSFLMGSYSGMPNEQPAHEIELSGFYLDETEVTNAQFRKFVEATGYVTVAERPLSAAELAGIPEAQRPKNGAKFGSILFQKTEGPVPLDQPVWWRMDFEANWRQPGGAGTSLEGRENHPVVCVTWDDAAAYAKWAGKRLPTEAEWEYAARGGLEGCKYEWGNEPLPAEEGSQPSEWRCNIWQGYFPYKDLGTDGHAGLAPVKSYRPNGYGLFDMTGNVWELCQDFFGADFYAQSERRNPQGPPAASGTQSGSDLHVMRGASWRIHRSYGPSPRPGAPPILEFRVSTRNEAATDTATNDVGFRCARDR
;
A
#
# COMPACT_ATOMS: atom_id res chain seq x y z
N MET A 1 -13.87 2.91 -13.18
CA MET A 1 -13.01 4.11 -13.14
C MET A 1 -13.88 5.34 -13.04
N VAL A 2 -13.41 6.34 -12.31
CA VAL A 2 -14.04 7.65 -12.17
C VAL A 2 -13.16 8.67 -12.89
N TRP A 3 -13.79 9.65 -13.55
CA TRP A 3 -13.08 10.79 -14.14
C TRP A 3 -12.69 11.77 -13.04
N ILE A 4 -11.39 12.02 -12.91
CA ILE A 4 -10.82 13.00 -12.00
C ILE A 4 -10.53 14.28 -12.82
N PRO A 5 -11.21 15.40 -12.55
CA PRO A 5 -10.97 16.63 -13.29
C PRO A 5 -9.55 17.14 -13.02
N GLY A 6 -8.87 17.66 -14.04
CA GLY A 6 -7.57 18.29 -13.84
C GLY A 6 -7.67 19.57 -13.03
N GLY A 7 -6.58 19.94 -12.36
CA GLY A 7 -6.52 21.13 -11.52
C GLY A 7 -5.20 21.23 -10.77
N SER A 8 -5.10 22.26 -9.93
CA SER A 8 -3.96 22.45 -9.03
C SER A 8 -4.29 21.98 -7.61
N PHE A 9 -3.28 21.50 -6.90
CA PHE A 9 -3.38 21.22 -5.46
C PHE A 9 -2.03 21.35 -4.77
N LEU A 10 -2.07 21.44 -3.45
CA LEU A 10 -0.88 21.34 -2.62
C LEU A 10 -0.59 19.87 -2.30
N MET A 11 0.49 19.33 -2.90
CA MET A 11 0.99 17.99 -2.67
C MET A 11 1.93 17.95 -1.47
N GLY A 12 1.89 16.87 -0.69
CA GLY A 12 2.68 16.70 0.52
C GLY A 12 2.08 17.39 1.75
N SER A 13 2.94 17.67 2.74
CA SER A 13 2.52 18.24 4.04
C SER A 13 3.59 19.15 4.62
N TYR A 14 3.21 20.21 5.33
CA TYR A 14 4.15 21.07 6.08
C TYR A 14 4.61 20.46 7.40
N SER A 15 3.84 19.52 7.95
CA SER A 15 4.09 18.92 9.26
C SER A 15 4.17 17.40 9.20
N GLY A 16 4.36 16.86 8.00
CA GLY A 16 4.47 15.43 7.77
C GLY A 16 5.86 14.88 8.03
N MET A 17 6.09 13.60 7.70
CA MET A 17 7.43 13.02 7.75
C MET A 17 8.38 13.78 6.81
N PRO A 18 9.70 13.71 7.00
CA PRO A 18 10.65 14.41 6.14
C PRO A 18 10.46 14.13 4.64
N ASN A 19 10.13 12.89 4.26
CA ASN A 19 9.90 12.52 2.86
C ASN A 19 8.59 13.08 2.29
N GLU A 20 7.67 13.57 3.12
CA GLU A 20 6.40 14.21 2.71
C GLU A 20 6.54 15.74 2.57
N GLN A 21 7.72 16.28 2.89
CA GLN A 21 8.05 17.69 2.82
C GLN A 21 8.95 17.98 1.61
N PRO A 22 8.95 19.22 1.08
CA PRO A 22 8.01 20.30 1.41
C PRO A 22 6.63 20.06 0.78
N ALA A 23 5.61 20.68 1.37
CA ALA A 23 4.35 20.87 0.65
C ALA A 23 4.58 21.81 -0.54
N HIS A 24 4.13 21.43 -1.72
CA HIS A 24 4.43 22.13 -2.97
C HIS A 24 3.24 22.07 -3.95
N GLU A 25 3.08 23.09 -4.78
CA GLU A 25 1.97 23.17 -5.72
C GLU A 25 2.22 22.29 -6.94
N ILE A 26 1.23 21.45 -7.28
CA ILE A 26 1.22 20.61 -8.47
C ILE A 26 -0.03 20.93 -9.30
N GLU A 27 0.11 20.88 -10.62
CA GLU A 27 -0.97 21.00 -11.61
C GLU A 27 -1.06 19.70 -12.42
N LEU A 28 -2.25 19.09 -12.45
CA LEU A 28 -2.51 17.85 -13.17
C LEU A 28 -3.52 18.05 -14.31
N SER A 29 -3.27 17.34 -15.40
CA SER A 29 -4.28 17.06 -16.42
C SER A 29 -5.38 16.16 -15.85
N GLY A 30 -6.58 16.20 -16.42
CA GLY A 30 -7.64 15.25 -16.02
C GLY A 30 -7.33 13.83 -16.48
N PHE A 31 -7.68 12.85 -15.66
CA PHE A 31 -7.41 11.42 -15.89
C PHE A 31 -8.53 10.55 -15.30
N TYR A 32 -8.54 9.27 -15.63
CA TYR A 32 -9.39 8.28 -14.99
C TYR A 32 -8.61 7.54 -13.91
N LEU A 33 -9.22 7.31 -12.74
CA LEU A 33 -8.69 6.43 -11.70
C LEU A 33 -9.68 5.32 -11.38
N ASP A 34 -9.20 4.12 -11.08
CA ASP A 34 -10.05 3.05 -10.56
C ASP A 34 -10.71 3.48 -9.25
N GLU A 35 -12.00 3.14 -9.15
CA GLU A 35 -12.85 3.52 -8.01
C GLU A 35 -12.42 2.81 -6.71
N THR A 36 -11.75 1.67 -6.86
CA THR A 36 -11.32 0.75 -5.80
C THR A 36 -9.92 0.24 -6.11
N GLU A 37 -9.29 -0.43 -5.16
CA GLU A 37 -8.19 -1.33 -5.45
C GLU A 37 -8.61 -2.44 -6.44
N VAL A 38 -7.63 -3.01 -7.12
CA VAL A 38 -7.84 -4.19 -7.97
C VAL A 38 -8.19 -5.38 -7.08
N THR A 39 -9.33 -5.99 -7.37
CA THR A 39 -9.84 -7.13 -6.60
C THR A 39 -9.21 -8.46 -7.02
N ASN A 40 -9.25 -9.45 -6.13
CA ASN A 40 -8.88 -10.83 -6.44
C ASN A 40 -9.62 -11.39 -7.66
N ALA A 41 -10.91 -11.09 -7.82
CA ALA A 41 -11.68 -11.53 -8.98
C ALA A 41 -11.20 -10.90 -10.30
N GLN A 42 -10.82 -9.62 -10.27
CA GLN A 42 -10.27 -8.94 -11.44
C GLN A 42 -8.88 -9.46 -11.79
N PHE A 43 -8.00 -9.60 -10.79
CA PHE A 43 -6.66 -10.13 -11.00
C PHE A 43 -6.68 -11.59 -11.50
N ARG A 44 -7.63 -12.40 -11.02
CA ARG A 44 -7.85 -13.75 -11.53
C ARG A 44 -8.15 -13.77 -13.03
N LYS A 45 -8.99 -12.85 -13.53
CA LYS A 45 -9.28 -12.76 -14.98
C LYS A 45 -8.02 -12.45 -15.80
N PHE A 46 -7.16 -11.58 -15.28
CA PHE A 46 -5.87 -11.29 -15.91
C PHE A 46 -5.00 -12.54 -16.02
N VAL A 47 -4.83 -13.26 -14.90
CA VAL A 47 -4.00 -14.46 -14.87
C VAL A 47 -4.57 -15.57 -15.76
N GLU A 48 -5.89 -15.78 -15.74
CA GLU A 48 -6.56 -16.76 -16.60
C GLU A 48 -6.45 -16.42 -18.09
N ALA A 49 -6.53 -15.15 -18.45
CA ALA A 49 -6.45 -14.70 -19.83
C ALA A 49 -5.03 -14.74 -20.41
N THR A 50 -4.00 -14.65 -19.57
CA THR A 50 -2.60 -14.46 -20.02
C THR A 50 -1.67 -15.61 -19.64
N GLY A 51 -2.06 -16.46 -18.68
CA GLY A 51 -1.16 -17.43 -18.06
C GLY A 51 -0.06 -16.77 -17.21
N TYR A 52 -0.26 -15.52 -16.77
CA TYR A 52 0.74 -14.77 -16.01
C TYR A 52 1.11 -15.48 -14.70
N VAL A 53 2.42 -15.48 -14.38
CA VAL A 53 2.98 -16.02 -13.14
C VAL A 53 3.58 -14.85 -12.37
N THR A 54 3.04 -14.56 -11.18
CA THR A 54 3.51 -13.41 -10.39
C THR A 54 4.94 -13.61 -9.93
N VAL A 55 5.64 -12.52 -9.59
CA VAL A 55 7.01 -12.61 -9.06
C VAL A 55 7.09 -13.59 -7.89
N ALA A 56 6.14 -13.52 -6.94
CA ALA A 56 6.05 -14.43 -5.80
C ALA A 56 5.93 -15.92 -6.20
N GLU A 57 5.32 -16.23 -7.35
CA GLU A 57 5.15 -17.60 -7.85
C GLU A 57 6.37 -18.11 -8.65
N ARG A 58 7.29 -17.23 -9.06
CA ARG A 58 8.45 -17.59 -9.90
C ARG A 58 9.49 -18.40 -9.12
N PRO A 59 10.17 -19.35 -9.76
CA PRO A 59 11.26 -20.09 -9.13
C PRO A 59 12.47 -19.19 -8.88
N LEU A 60 13.14 -19.40 -7.76
CA LEU A 60 14.43 -18.82 -7.43
C LEU A 60 15.52 -19.45 -8.31
N SER A 61 16.42 -18.62 -8.80
CA SER A 61 17.67 -19.03 -9.42
C SER A 61 18.61 -19.69 -8.40
N ALA A 62 19.63 -20.40 -8.91
CA ALA A 62 20.66 -21.00 -8.05
C ALA A 62 21.44 -19.96 -7.23
N ALA A 63 21.61 -18.75 -7.77
CA ALA A 63 22.30 -17.64 -7.09
C ALA A 63 21.45 -17.10 -5.93
N GLU A 64 20.15 -16.90 -6.14
CA GLU A 64 19.24 -16.42 -5.08
C GLU A 64 19.07 -17.47 -3.99
N LEU A 65 18.96 -18.75 -4.35
CA LEU A 65 18.89 -19.85 -3.38
C LEU A 65 20.16 -19.96 -2.54
N ALA A 66 21.34 -19.71 -3.13
CA ALA A 66 22.60 -19.71 -2.40
C ALA A 66 22.68 -18.61 -1.34
N GLY A 67 22.02 -17.47 -1.57
CA GLY A 67 21.92 -16.35 -0.61
C GLY A 67 21.01 -16.62 0.58
N ILE A 68 20.12 -17.61 0.51
CA ILE A 68 19.21 -17.97 1.62
C ILE A 68 19.92 -18.97 2.56
N PRO A 69 19.94 -18.71 3.89
CA PRO A 69 20.47 -19.67 4.87
C PRO A 69 19.81 -21.03 4.75
N GLU A 70 20.58 -22.11 4.79
CA GLU A 70 20.09 -23.47 4.51
C GLU A 70 18.88 -23.88 5.37
N ALA A 71 18.87 -23.48 6.65
CA ALA A 71 17.75 -23.73 7.57
C ALA A 71 16.44 -23.01 7.17
N GLN A 72 16.53 -21.96 6.36
CA GLN A 72 15.41 -21.15 5.86
C GLN A 72 15.06 -21.47 4.40
N ARG A 73 15.80 -22.37 3.73
CA ARG A 73 15.54 -22.68 2.32
C ARG A 73 14.19 -23.41 2.14
N PRO A 74 13.46 -23.13 1.04
CA PRO A 74 12.23 -23.84 0.71
C PRO A 74 12.52 -25.33 0.52
N LYS A 75 11.73 -26.19 1.15
CA LYS A 75 11.91 -27.66 1.04
C LYS A 75 11.32 -28.26 -0.25
N ASN A 76 10.36 -27.57 -0.88
CA ASN A 76 9.55 -28.10 -1.99
C ASN A 76 9.51 -27.16 -3.21
N GLY A 77 10.68 -26.85 -3.76
CA GLY A 77 10.82 -25.90 -4.88
C GLY A 77 10.98 -24.48 -4.36
N ALA A 78 12.10 -23.87 -4.72
CA ALA A 78 12.43 -22.54 -4.24
C ALA A 78 11.70 -21.51 -5.10
N LYS A 79 10.71 -20.82 -4.54
CA LYS A 79 10.03 -19.66 -5.16
C LYS A 79 10.38 -18.39 -4.41
N PHE A 80 10.12 -17.22 -4.99
CA PHE A 80 10.33 -15.96 -4.27
C PHE A 80 9.41 -15.81 -3.05
N GLY A 81 8.15 -16.25 -3.15
CA GLY A 81 7.19 -16.14 -2.06
C GLY A 81 6.76 -14.71 -1.77
N SER A 82 6.31 -14.47 -0.54
CA SER A 82 5.94 -13.15 -0.03
C SER A 82 6.35 -12.98 1.42
N ILE A 83 6.61 -11.74 1.83
CA ILE A 83 6.82 -11.40 3.24
C ILE A 83 5.45 -11.14 3.87
N LEU A 84 5.08 -11.98 4.81
CA LEU A 84 3.79 -11.92 5.49
C LEU A 84 3.90 -11.18 6.80
N PHE A 85 3.00 -10.22 7.01
CA PHE A 85 2.68 -9.78 8.36
C PHE A 85 1.94 -10.90 9.06
N GLN A 86 2.40 -11.28 10.26
CA GLN A 86 1.76 -12.24 11.14
C GLN A 86 1.67 -11.64 12.55
N LYS A 87 0.52 -11.79 13.19
CA LYS A 87 0.35 -11.33 14.58
C LYS A 87 1.31 -12.10 15.48
N THR A 88 2.01 -11.41 16.36
CA THR A 88 2.83 -12.05 17.37
C THR A 88 1.94 -12.67 18.45
N GLU A 89 2.43 -13.69 19.17
CA GLU A 89 1.66 -14.33 20.25
C GLU A 89 1.38 -13.38 21.43
N GLY A 90 2.20 -12.34 21.58
CA GLY A 90 2.08 -11.32 22.60
C GLY A 90 2.93 -10.09 22.28
N PRO A 91 3.08 -9.17 23.27
CA PRO A 91 3.89 -7.97 23.11
C PRO A 91 5.35 -8.30 22.76
N VAL A 92 5.90 -7.55 21.81
CA VAL A 92 7.30 -7.63 21.38
C VAL A 92 7.90 -6.22 21.30
N PRO A 93 9.24 -6.06 21.35
CA PRO A 93 9.89 -4.78 21.06
C PRO A 93 9.50 -4.27 19.66
N LEU A 94 9.11 -3.00 19.56
CA LEU A 94 8.64 -2.38 18.30
C LEU A 94 9.77 -1.83 17.41
N ASP A 95 11.01 -1.90 17.89
CA ASP A 95 12.24 -1.57 17.15
C ASP A 95 12.74 -2.76 16.31
N GLN A 96 12.08 -3.91 16.37
CA GLN A 96 12.40 -5.08 15.55
C GLN A 96 11.20 -5.55 14.72
N PRO A 97 11.40 -5.85 13.42
CA PRO A 97 10.32 -6.26 12.52
C PRO A 97 9.92 -7.74 12.68
N VAL A 98 9.85 -8.28 13.90
CA VAL A 98 9.65 -9.72 14.17
C VAL A 98 8.27 -10.26 13.75
N TRP A 99 7.32 -9.38 13.46
CA TRP A 99 6.00 -9.70 12.90
C TRP A 99 6.03 -9.91 11.37
N TRP A 100 7.16 -9.68 10.71
CA TRP A 100 7.35 -9.98 9.31
C TRP A 100 8.09 -11.30 9.14
N ARG A 101 7.56 -12.16 8.27
CA ARG A 101 8.16 -13.46 7.99
C ARG A 101 8.11 -13.75 6.49
N MET A 102 9.24 -14.20 5.94
CA MET A 102 9.27 -14.76 4.59
C MET A 102 8.49 -16.08 4.55
N ASP A 103 7.53 -16.17 3.64
CA ASP A 103 6.77 -17.39 3.33
C ASP A 103 6.84 -17.68 1.83
N PHE A 104 7.49 -18.79 1.50
CA PHE A 104 7.77 -19.17 0.11
C PHE A 104 6.58 -19.78 -0.63
N GLU A 105 5.51 -20.12 0.09
CA GLU A 105 4.25 -20.59 -0.51
C GLU A 105 3.24 -19.45 -0.66
N ALA A 106 3.46 -18.34 0.03
CA ALA A 106 2.59 -17.17 -0.06
C ALA A 106 2.69 -16.46 -1.40
N ASN A 107 1.53 -16.21 -2.00
CA ASN A 107 1.33 -15.50 -3.25
C ASN A 107 -0.12 -15.01 -3.30
N TRP A 108 -0.51 -14.32 -4.38
CA TRP A 108 -1.85 -13.76 -4.51
C TRP A 108 -2.99 -14.78 -4.39
N ARG A 109 -2.78 -16.07 -4.70
CA ARG A 109 -3.79 -17.14 -4.57
C ARG A 109 -3.90 -17.68 -3.14
N GLN A 110 -2.82 -17.57 -2.37
CA GLN A 110 -2.71 -18.05 -1.00
C GLN A 110 -2.04 -16.97 -0.13
N PRO A 111 -2.69 -15.82 0.10
CA PRO A 111 -2.07 -14.63 0.66
C PRO A 111 -1.68 -14.76 2.15
N GLY A 112 -2.06 -15.86 2.81
CA GLY A 112 -1.60 -16.21 4.16
C GLY A 112 -0.64 -17.41 4.19
N GLY A 113 -0.09 -17.82 3.04
CA GLY A 113 0.76 -18.98 2.91
C GLY A 113 -0.01 -20.29 2.69
N ALA A 114 0.71 -21.41 2.77
CA ALA A 114 0.21 -22.73 2.43
C ALA A 114 -1.12 -23.07 3.12
N GLY A 115 -2.10 -23.52 2.34
CA GLY A 115 -3.42 -23.94 2.84
C GLY A 115 -4.43 -22.81 2.99
N THR A 116 -4.02 -21.55 2.73
CA THR A 116 -4.98 -20.45 2.56
C THR A 116 -5.51 -20.41 1.13
N SER A 117 -6.65 -19.75 0.92
CA SER A 117 -7.29 -19.61 -0.40
C SER A 117 -7.98 -18.24 -0.53
N LEU A 118 -8.47 -17.97 -1.74
CA LEU A 118 -9.29 -16.79 -2.05
C LEU A 118 -10.80 -17.05 -1.92
N GLU A 119 -11.20 -18.19 -1.35
CA GLU A 119 -12.63 -18.53 -1.21
C GLU A 119 -13.34 -17.49 -0.33
N GLY A 120 -14.40 -16.87 -0.86
CA GLY A 120 -15.13 -15.79 -0.19
C GLY A 120 -14.38 -14.46 -0.15
N ARG A 121 -13.25 -14.33 -0.86
CA ARG A 121 -12.41 -13.13 -0.91
C ARG A 121 -12.32 -12.51 -2.30
N GLU A 122 -13.27 -12.80 -3.17
CA GLU A 122 -13.32 -12.33 -4.56
C GLU A 122 -13.29 -10.80 -4.66
N ASN A 123 -13.95 -10.11 -3.73
CA ASN A 123 -14.05 -8.66 -3.66
C ASN A 123 -13.04 -8.01 -2.69
N HIS A 124 -12.07 -8.77 -2.17
CA HIS A 124 -10.95 -8.17 -1.43
C HIS A 124 -9.89 -7.67 -2.41
N PRO A 125 -9.07 -6.66 -2.03
CA PRO A 125 -7.93 -6.26 -2.83
C PRO A 125 -6.99 -7.45 -3.03
N VAL A 126 -6.41 -7.54 -4.23
CA VAL A 126 -5.30 -8.46 -4.48
C VAL A 126 -4.07 -7.97 -3.72
N VAL A 127 -3.41 -8.89 -3.02
CA VAL A 127 -2.17 -8.67 -2.28
C VAL A 127 -1.15 -9.74 -2.67
N CYS A 128 0.05 -9.71 -2.08
CA CYS A 128 1.15 -10.60 -2.45
C CYS A 128 1.49 -10.47 -3.95
N VAL A 129 1.47 -9.22 -4.43
CA VAL A 129 1.84 -8.79 -5.77
C VAL A 129 2.94 -7.74 -5.67
N THR A 130 3.83 -7.70 -6.64
CA THR A 130 4.87 -6.68 -6.74
C THR A 130 4.47 -5.55 -7.69
N TRP A 131 5.33 -4.54 -7.83
CA TRP A 131 5.16 -3.49 -8.83
C TRP A 131 5.10 -4.05 -10.25
N ASP A 132 5.96 -5.02 -10.60
CA ASP A 132 5.96 -5.66 -11.92
C ASP A 132 4.66 -6.40 -12.21
N ASP A 133 4.08 -7.06 -11.20
CA ASP A 133 2.79 -7.75 -11.31
C ASP A 133 1.65 -6.74 -11.56
N ALA A 134 1.67 -5.63 -10.82
CA ALA A 134 0.70 -4.55 -10.92
C ALA A 134 0.77 -3.83 -12.28
N ALA A 135 1.99 -3.53 -12.76
CA ALA A 135 2.24 -2.92 -14.06
C ALA A 135 1.83 -3.86 -15.21
N ALA A 136 2.11 -5.16 -15.10
CA ALA A 136 1.68 -6.15 -16.09
C ALA A 136 0.15 -6.26 -16.17
N TYR A 137 -0.54 -6.30 -15.03
CA TYR A 137 -2.00 -6.26 -14.97
C TYR A 137 -2.54 -4.97 -15.61
N ALA A 138 -2.01 -3.81 -15.22
CA ALA A 138 -2.50 -2.52 -15.70
C ALA A 138 -2.38 -2.42 -17.22
N LYS A 139 -1.24 -2.86 -17.78
CA LYS A 139 -1.02 -2.93 -19.22
C LYS A 139 -2.03 -3.85 -19.92
N TRP A 140 -2.26 -5.05 -19.38
CA TRP A 140 -3.26 -5.98 -19.94
C TRP A 140 -4.68 -5.37 -19.92
N ALA A 141 -5.02 -4.64 -18.86
CA ALA A 141 -6.31 -3.99 -18.71
C ALA A 141 -6.48 -2.73 -19.60
N GLY A 142 -5.47 -2.34 -20.38
CA GLY A 142 -5.48 -1.11 -21.17
C GLY A 142 -5.41 0.15 -20.30
N LYS A 143 -4.64 0.07 -19.20
CA LYS A 143 -4.47 1.09 -18.18
C LYS A 143 -2.97 1.28 -17.85
N ARG A 144 -2.67 2.04 -16.81
CA ARG A 144 -1.35 2.21 -16.19
C ARG A 144 -1.51 2.28 -14.65
N LEU A 145 -0.41 2.29 -13.92
CA LEU A 145 -0.43 2.73 -12.52
C LEU A 145 -0.59 4.26 -12.47
N PRO A 146 -1.24 4.83 -11.43
CA PRO A 146 -1.26 6.27 -11.24
C PRO A 146 0.15 6.78 -10.96
N THR A 147 0.42 8.04 -11.33
CA THR A 147 1.56 8.71 -10.70
C THR A 147 1.27 8.97 -9.23
N GLU A 148 2.31 9.18 -8.43
CA GLU A 148 2.18 9.53 -7.03
C GLU A 148 1.32 10.79 -6.84
N ALA A 149 1.52 11.80 -7.70
CA ALA A 149 0.76 13.03 -7.66
C ALA A 149 -0.71 12.83 -8.04
N GLU A 150 -0.99 12.01 -9.06
CA GLU A 150 -2.36 11.63 -9.41
C GLU A 150 -3.06 10.92 -8.26
N TRP A 151 -2.36 9.98 -7.62
CA TRP A 151 -2.91 9.23 -6.49
C TRP A 151 -3.28 10.18 -5.34
N GLU A 152 -2.37 11.07 -4.92
CA GLU A 152 -2.64 12.00 -3.81
C GLU A 152 -3.73 13.01 -4.14
N TYR A 153 -3.69 13.58 -5.35
CA TYR A 153 -4.72 14.51 -5.81
C TYR A 153 -6.11 13.89 -5.76
N ALA A 154 -6.20 12.64 -6.23
CA ALA A 154 -7.43 11.89 -6.24
C ALA A 154 -7.87 11.50 -4.82
N ALA A 155 -6.94 11.08 -3.96
CA ALA A 155 -7.19 10.72 -2.56
C ALA A 155 -7.72 11.90 -1.74
N ARG A 156 -7.25 13.12 -2.02
CA ARG A 156 -7.77 14.35 -1.39
C ARG A 156 -9.24 14.63 -1.72
N GLY A 157 -9.78 14.07 -2.80
CA GLY A 157 -11.22 14.13 -3.08
C GLY A 157 -11.78 15.55 -3.24
N GLY A 158 -10.95 16.50 -3.69
CA GLY A 158 -11.31 17.92 -3.81
C GLY A 158 -11.16 18.74 -2.52
N LEU A 159 -10.66 18.15 -1.43
CA LEU A 159 -10.32 18.87 -0.21
C LEU A 159 -8.90 19.46 -0.28
N GLU A 160 -8.77 20.73 0.08
CA GLU A 160 -7.48 21.43 0.12
C GLU A 160 -6.89 21.43 1.53
N GLY A 161 -5.59 21.12 1.65
CA GLY A 161 -4.85 21.21 2.92
C GLY A 161 -5.30 20.28 4.05
N CYS A 162 -6.19 19.32 3.76
CA CYS A 162 -6.69 18.38 4.76
C CYS A 162 -5.70 17.24 5.03
N LYS A 163 -5.69 16.77 6.29
CA LYS A 163 -4.81 15.69 6.78
C LYS A 163 -5.26 14.32 6.29
N TYR A 164 -6.56 14.08 6.22
CA TYR A 164 -7.17 12.82 5.77
C TYR A 164 -8.04 13.07 4.54
N GLU A 165 -8.40 12.01 3.82
CA GLU A 165 -9.31 12.07 2.65
C GLU A 165 -10.73 12.58 3.00
N TRP A 166 -11.10 12.55 4.28
CA TRP A 166 -12.39 13.03 4.80
C TRP A 166 -12.31 14.37 5.56
N GLY A 167 -11.14 15.01 5.61
CA GLY A 167 -10.94 16.28 6.31
C GLY A 167 -9.88 16.22 7.40
N ASN A 168 -10.06 17.01 8.46
CA ASN A 168 -9.08 17.16 9.55
C ASN A 168 -9.49 16.49 10.87
N GLU A 169 -10.71 15.95 10.95
CA GLU A 169 -11.17 15.26 12.15
C GLU A 169 -10.39 13.95 12.32
N PRO A 170 -9.59 13.80 13.40
CA PRO A 170 -8.83 12.59 13.63
C PRO A 170 -9.75 11.47 14.11
N LEU A 171 -9.42 10.23 13.76
CA LEU A 171 -10.03 9.07 14.39
C LEU A 171 -9.61 9.03 15.87
N PRO A 172 -10.54 8.73 16.81
CA PRO A 172 -10.22 8.68 18.24
C PRO A 172 -9.05 7.73 18.53
N ALA A 173 -8.05 8.20 19.29
CA ALA A 173 -6.83 7.45 19.60
C ALA A 173 -6.88 6.74 20.96
N GLU A 174 -7.67 7.25 21.90
CA GLU A 174 -7.75 6.75 23.28
C GLU A 174 -8.27 5.31 23.34
N GLU A 175 -7.75 4.54 24.29
CA GLU A 175 -8.19 3.16 24.51
C GLU A 175 -9.68 3.12 24.87
N GLY A 176 -10.45 2.23 24.22
CA GLY A 176 -11.90 2.16 24.38
C GLY A 176 -12.70 3.23 23.63
N SER A 177 -12.05 4.25 23.04
CA SER A 177 -12.72 5.23 22.18
C SER A 177 -12.89 4.71 20.75
N GLN A 178 -14.07 4.99 20.18
CA GLN A 178 -14.43 4.67 18.80
C GLN A 178 -15.14 5.87 18.16
N PRO A 179 -14.94 6.12 16.86
CA PRO A 179 -15.73 7.12 16.15
C PRO A 179 -17.19 6.65 16.05
N SER A 180 -18.10 7.58 15.75
CA SER A 180 -19.49 7.23 15.40
C SER A 180 -19.56 6.40 14.12
N GLU A 181 -18.56 6.52 13.24
CA GLU A 181 -18.43 5.78 12.01
C GLU A 181 -16.96 5.70 11.60
N TRP A 182 -16.49 4.51 11.27
CA TRP A 182 -15.16 4.31 10.72
C TRP A 182 -15.08 4.79 9.26
N ARG A 183 -13.92 5.31 8.88
CA ARG A 183 -13.67 5.90 7.55
C ARG A 183 -12.68 5.10 6.71
N CYS A 184 -11.93 4.19 7.34
CA CYS A 184 -10.91 3.38 6.71
C CYS A 184 -10.67 2.09 7.54
N ASN A 185 -10.03 1.10 6.91
CA ASN A 185 -9.57 -0.13 7.55
C ASN A 185 -8.12 0.05 8.00
N ILE A 186 -7.90 0.04 9.31
CA ILE A 186 -6.59 0.22 9.94
C ILE A 186 -6.52 -0.64 11.21
N TRP A 187 -5.41 -0.62 11.95
CA TRP A 187 -5.30 -1.46 13.14
C TRP A 187 -5.88 -0.76 14.38
N GLN A 188 -6.69 -1.47 15.16
CA GLN A 188 -7.09 -1.05 16.51
C GLN A 188 -6.67 -2.06 17.59
N GLY A 189 -6.31 -1.58 18.79
CA GLY A 189 -5.90 -2.44 19.89
C GLY A 189 -4.43 -2.34 20.22
N TYR A 190 -3.69 -3.45 20.19
CA TYR A 190 -2.29 -3.50 20.58
C TYR A 190 -1.50 -4.22 19.49
N PHE A 191 -0.87 -3.44 18.63
CA PHE A 191 0.03 -3.99 17.64
C PHE A 191 1.30 -4.54 18.31
N PRO A 192 1.89 -5.63 17.80
CA PRO A 192 1.49 -6.41 16.62
C PRO A 192 0.64 -7.64 16.95
N TYR A 193 0.16 -7.80 18.19
CA TYR A 193 -0.39 -9.09 18.65
C TYR A 193 -1.92 -9.12 18.75
N LYS A 194 -2.58 -7.98 18.90
CA LYS A 194 -4.04 -7.90 19.09
C LYS A 194 -4.67 -6.78 18.27
N ASP A 195 -5.31 -7.19 17.18
CA ASP A 195 -6.21 -6.36 16.39
C ASP A 195 -7.65 -6.59 16.87
N LEU A 196 -8.33 -5.51 17.27
CA LEU A 196 -9.69 -5.55 17.77
C LEU A 196 -10.74 -5.57 16.65
N GLY A 197 -10.38 -5.20 15.42
CA GLY A 197 -11.30 -5.13 14.28
C GLY A 197 -12.54 -4.29 14.54
N THR A 198 -12.38 -3.21 15.31
CA THR A 198 -13.51 -2.33 15.68
C THR A 198 -14.02 -1.51 14.51
N ASP A 199 -13.22 -1.38 13.45
CA ASP A 199 -13.61 -0.84 12.14
C ASP A 199 -14.39 -1.83 11.25
N GLY A 200 -14.67 -3.03 11.77
CA GLY A 200 -15.37 -4.10 11.09
C GLY A 200 -14.44 -5.19 10.55
N HIS A 201 -13.13 -4.98 10.52
CA HIS A 201 -12.19 -5.88 9.86
C HIS A 201 -10.92 -6.10 10.69
N ALA A 202 -10.60 -7.37 10.97
CA ALA A 202 -9.30 -7.74 11.54
C ALA A 202 -8.40 -8.31 10.42
N GLY A 203 -7.72 -7.42 9.70
CA GLY A 203 -7.03 -7.76 8.44
C GLY A 203 -7.62 -7.01 7.25
N LEU A 204 -7.54 -7.59 6.06
CA LEU A 204 -8.12 -7.01 4.84
C LEU A 204 -9.64 -6.86 4.92
N ALA A 205 -10.14 -5.79 4.34
CA ALA A 205 -11.55 -5.54 4.08
C ALA A 205 -11.87 -5.78 2.59
N PRO A 206 -13.12 -6.14 2.23
CA PRO A 206 -13.58 -5.99 0.86
C PRO A 206 -13.38 -4.56 0.36
N VAL A 207 -13.17 -4.39 -0.93
CA VAL A 207 -13.17 -3.05 -1.52
C VAL A 207 -14.56 -2.43 -1.41
N LYS A 208 -14.63 -1.10 -1.35
CA LYS A 208 -15.83 -0.30 -1.04
C LYS A 208 -16.42 -0.58 0.34
N SER A 209 -15.58 -0.86 1.33
CA SER A 209 -16.04 -1.09 2.71
C SER A 209 -16.46 0.20 3.41
N TYR A 210 -15.80 1.33 3.10
CA TYR A 210 -16.06 2.62 3.75
C TYR A 210 -16.68 3.63 2.79
N ARG A 211 -16.92 4.86 3.27
CA ARG A 211 -17.50 5.91 2.42
C ARG A 211 -16.50 6.34 1.34
N PRO A 212 -16.96 6.64 0.12
CA PRO A 212 -16.09 7.24 -0.86
C PRO A 212 -15.73 8.68 -0.49
N ASN A 213 -14.57 9.14 -0.96
CA ASN A 213 -14.18 10.55 -0.87
C ASN A 213 -14.98 11.43 -1.85
N GLY A 214 -14.68 12.73 -1.91
CA GLY A 214 -15.42 13.69 -2.76
C GLY A 214 -15.34 13.43 -4.27
N TYR A 215 -14.44 12.57 -4.74
CA TYR A 215 -14.35 12.12 -6.13
C TYR A 215 -14.96 10.74 -6.36
N GLY A 216 -15.62 10.15 -5.36
CA GLY A 216 -16.24 8.83 -5.51
C GLY A 216 -15.26 7.66 -5.39
N LEU A 217 -14.05 7.88 -4.86
CA LEU A 217 -13.04 6.85 -4.67
C LEU A 217 -13.14 6.25 -3.29
N PHE A 218 -13.02 4.92 -3.20
CA PHE A 218 -13.11 4.18 -1.96
C PHE A 218 -11.73 3.77 -1.46
N ASP A 219 -11.61 3.66 -0.14
CA ASP A 219 -10.49 3.01 0.55
C ASP A 219 -9.12 3.57 0.15
N MET A 220 -9.01 4.89 -0.14
CA MET A 220 -7.70 5.47 -0.46
C MET A 220 -6.81 5.53 0.78
N THR A 221 -7.40 5.61 1.98
CA THR A 221 -6.66 5.45 3.24
C THR A 221 -6.95 4.08 3.85
N GLY A 222 -5.90 3.37 4.27
CA GLY A 222 -6.00 2.07 4.92
C GLY A 222 -6.21 0.93 3.92
N ASN A 223 -6.74 -0.19 4.40
CA ASN A 223 -6.90 -1.46 3.68
C ASN A 223 -5.57 -2.00 3.13
N VAL A 224 -5.09 -1.57 1.97
CA VAL A 224 -3.76 -1.94 1.46
C VAL A 224 -2.98 -0.70 1.02
N TRP A 225 -1.66 -0.77 1.15
CA TRP A 225 -0.79 0.16 0.45
C TRP A 225 -1.01 0.01 -1.06
N GLU A 226 -0.93 1.11 -1.79
CA GLU A 226 -1.15 1.12 -3.22
C GLU A 226 0.07 1.58 -4.00
N LEU A 227 0.52 0.71 -4.91
CA LEU A 227 1.68 0.96 -5.76
C LEU A 227 1.40 2.07 -6.80
N CYS A 228 2.32 3.02 -6.89
CA CYS A 228 2.33 4.08 -7.89
C CYS A 228 3.43 3.84 -8.94
N GLN A 229 3.32 4.51 -10.09
CA GLN A 229 4.30 4.39 -11.17
C GLN A 229 5.69 4.91 -10.77
N ASP A 230 5.74 5.95 -9.95
CA ASP A 230 6.95 6.71 -9.62
C ASP A 230 7.99 5.86 -8.90
N PHE A 231 9.27 6.07 -9.25
CA PHE A 231 10.35 5.65 -8.39
C PHE A 231 10.32 6.44 -7.07
N PHE A 232 10.69 5.81 -5.98
CA PHE A 232 10.73 6.47 -4.68
C PHE A 232 11.97 7.36 -4.58
N GLY A 233 11.74 8.64 -4.29
CA GLY A 233 12.79 9.59 -3.93
C GLY A 233 12.42 10.36 -2.66
N ALA A 234 13.22 10.17 -1.61
CA ALA A 234 12.97 10.73 -0.28
C ALA A 234 12.88 12.27 -0.32
N ASP A 235 13.81 12.92 -1.03
CA ASP A 235 13.89 14.37 -1.14
C ASP A 235 13.27 14.91 -2.45
N PHE A 236 12.55 14.06 -3.21
CA PHE A 236 12.08 14.41 -4.56
C PHE A 236 11.12 15.60 -4.57
N TYR A 237 10.33 15.81 -3.51
CA TYR A 237 9.37 16.91 -3.45
C TYR A 237 10.03 18.29 -3.57
N ALA A 238 11.26 18.44 -3.10
CA ALA A 238 12.02 19.70 -3.24
C ALA A 238 12.46 19.98 -4.70
N GLN A 239 12.42 18.97 -5.56
CA GLN A 239 12.88 19.02 -6.96
C GLN A 239 11.75 18.69 -7.94
N SER A 240 10.53 18.49 -7.44
CA SER A 240 9.39 18.03 -8.22
C SER A 240 8.99 19.04 -9.28
N GLU A 241 8.70 18.55 -10.48
CA GLU A 241 8.13 19.36 -11.55
C GLU A 241 6.69 19.74 -11.20
N ARG A 242 6.30 20.98 -11.50
CA ARG A 242 4.95 21.47 -11.16
C ARG A 242 3.84 20.81 -11.97
N ARG A 243 4.07 20.49 -13.25
CA ARG A 243 3.00 20.02 -14.16
C ARG A 243 3.15 18.53 -14.44
N ASN A 244 2.15 17.74 -14.06
CA ASN A 244 2.11 16.28 -14.27
C ASN A 244 3.42 15.56 -13.90
N PRO A 245 3.95 15.73 -12.67
CA PRO A 245 5.19 15.07 -12.26
C PRO A 245 5.10 13.54 -12.41
N GLN A 246 6.21 12.94 -12.81
CA GLN A 246 6.34 11.49 -13.08
C GLN A 246 7.28 10.79 -12.10
N GLY A 247 7.68 11.48 -11.03
CA GLY A 247 8.69 11.00 -10.09
C GLY A 247 10.12 11.26 -10.58
N PRO A 248 11.13 10.91 -9.76
CA PRO A 248 12.52 11.00 -10.16
C PRO A 248 12.84 9.99 -11.28
N PRO A 249 13.87 10.26 -12.11
CA PRO A 249 14.25 9.36 -13.20
C PRO A 249 14.84 8.03 -12.72
N ALA A 250 15.21 7.93 -11.44
CA ALA A 250 15.72 6.73 -10.77
C ALA A 250 15.38 6.77 -9.28
N ALA A 251 15.31 5.61 -8.64
CA ALA A 251 15.08 5.50 -7.21
C ALA A 251 16.27 6.07 -6.39
N SER A 252 15.99 6.72 -5.27
CA SER A 252 17.04 7.19 -4.34
C SER A 252 17.70 6.07 -3.53
N GLY A 253 17.19 4.84 -3.64
CA GLY A 253 17.72 3.67 -2.96
C GLY A 253 17.26 2.39 -3.63
N THR A 254 17.87 1.28 -3.19
CA THR A 254 17.47 -0.06 -3.58
C THR A 254 17.25 -0.90 -2.33
N GLN A 255 16.39 -1.90 -2.42
CA GLN A 255 16.25 -2.94 -1.41
C GLN A 255 16.56 -4.27 -2.08
N SER A 256 17.51 -5.01 -1.52
CA SER A 256 17.98 -6.29 -2.10
C SER A 256 18.46 -6.20 -3.56
N GLY A 257 18.89 -5.02 -4.00
CA GLY A 257 19.34 -4.76 -5.38
C GLY A 257 18.22 -4.36 -6.35
N SER A 258 16.99 -4.26 -5.88
CA SER A 258 15.83 -3.82 -6.67
C SER A 258 15.48 -2.36 -6.39
N ASP A 259 15.09 -1.64 -7.45
CA ASP A 259 14.62 -0.27 -7.35
C ASP A 259 13.38 -0.19 -6.47
N LEU A 260 13.24 0.95 -5.81
CA LEU A 260 12.11 1.27 -4.96
C LEU A 260 11.09 2.10 -5.71
N HIS A 261 9.82 1.69 -5.66
CA HIS A 261 8.69 2.46 -6.15
C HIS A 261 7.89 3.05 -5.00
N VAL A 262 7.15 4.11 -5.29
CA VAL A 262 6.26 4.74 -4.32
C VAL A 262 5.06 3.83 -4.04
N MET A 263 4.72 3.70 -2.76
CA MET A 263 3.42 3.23 -2.31
C MET A 263 2.72 4.27 -1.43
N ARG A 264 1.39 4.35 -1.53
CA ARG A 264 0.54 5.36 -0.88
C ARG A 264 -0.59 4.71 -0.08
N GLY A 265 -1.25 5.50 0.76
CA GLY A 265 -2.54 5.12 1.38
C GLY A 265 -2.48 4.43 2.73
N ALA A 266 -1.32 3.96 3.20
CA ALA A 266 -1.22 3.10 4.39
C ALA A 266 -1.94 1.75 4.19
N SER A 267 -1.96 0.88 5.20
CA SER A 267 -2.63 -0.42 5.11
C SER A 267 -3.35 -0.78 6.39
N TRP A 268 -4.13 -1.87 6.37
CA TRP A 268 -4.90 -2.39 7.50
C TRP A 268 -4.08 -2.61 8.77
N ARG A 269 -2.76 -2.81 8.66
CA ARG A 269 -1.87 -3.01 9.83
C ARG A 269 -1.37 -1.73 10.48
N ILE A 270 -1.58 -0.57 9.85
CA ILE A 270 -1.10 0.71 10.39
C ILE A 270 -2.00 1.08 11.57
N HIS A 271 -1.41 1.21 12.76
CA HIS A 271 -2.15 1.55 13.99
C HIS A 271 -2.27 3.06 14.17
N ARG A 272 -3.44 3.51 14.65
CA ARG A 272 -3.71 4.92 14.95
C ARG A 272 -2.84 5.55 16.04
N SER A 273 -2.32 4.77 16.99
CA SER A 273 -1.44 5.21 18.07
C SER A 273 0.01 5.42 17.62
N TYR A 274 0.27 5.23 16.33
CA TYR A 274 1.56 5.51 15.69
C TYR A 274 1.78 6.97 15.31
N GLY A 275 1.04 7.91 15.92
CA GLY A 275 1.53 9.28 16.14
C GLY A 275 2.63 9.33 17.21
N PRO A 276 3.18 10.52 17.58
CA PRO A 276 4.29 10.62 18.52
C PRO A 276 3.98 9.83 19.79
N SER A 277 4.68 8.70 19.96
CA SER A 277 4.55 7.86 21.14
C SER A 277 4.79 8.72 22.38
N PRO A 278 3.94 8.66 23.41
CA PRO A 278 4.23 9.32 24.69
C PRO A 278 5.44 8.68 25.40
N ARG A 279 6.06 7.62 24.85
CA ARG A 279 7.31 7.05 25.36
C ARG A 279 8.51 7.71 24.68
N PRO A 280 9.37 8.42 25.43
CA PRO A 280 10.64 8.92 24.90
C PRO A 280 11.47 7.78 24.30
N GLY A 281 11.92 7.93 23.06
CA GLY A 281 12.85 7.00 22.40
C GLY A 281 12.22 5.89 21.56
N ALA A 282 10.90 5.82 21.40
CA ALA A 282 10.30 4.96 20.37
C ALA A 282 10.52 5.58 18.98
N PRO A 283 10.90 4.79 17.95
CA PRO A 283 11.06 5.31 16.59
C PRO A 283 9.74 5.94 16.11
N PRO A 284 9.77 6.97 15.24
CA PRO A 284 8.57 7.53 14.64
C PRO A 284 7.93 6.44 13.77
N ILE A 285 6.75 5.97 14.17
CA ILE A 285 5.99 5.00 13.38
C ILE A 285 5.08 5.79 12.44
N LEU A 286 4.77 5.22 11.27
CA LEU A 286 4.02 5.93 10.22
C LEU A 286 2.62 6.30 10.71
N GLU A 287 2.37 7.61 10.82
CA GLU A 287 1.02 8.14 10.92
C GLU A 287 0.34 8.04 9.55
N PHE A 288 -0.89 7.53 9.50
CA PHE A 288 -1.67 7.53 8.27
C PHE A 288 -2.23 8.95 8.02
N ARG A 289 -1.94 9.49 6.84
CA ARG A 289 -2.40 10.77 6.31
C ARG A 289 -2.57 10.61 4.81
N VAL A 290 -3.32 11.51 4.18
CA VAL A 290 -3.44 11.50 2.72
C VAL A 290 -2.09 11.73 2.02
N SER A 291 -1.18 12.48 2.68
CA SER A 291 0.19 12.74 2.20
C SER A 291 1.17 11.60 2.51
N THR A 292 0.78 10.60 3.30
CA THR A 292 1.69 9.51 3.70
C THR A 292 2.15 8.75 2.46
N ARG A 293 3.48 8.62 2.36
CA ARG A 293 4.18 7.91 1.29
C ARG A 293 5.28 7.05 1.88
N ASN A 294 5.55 5.94 1.22
CA ASN A 294 6.57 4.99 1.61
C ASN A 294 7.08 4.27 0.35
N GLU A 295 8.13 3.48 0.50
CA GLU A 295 8.74 2.71 -0.57
C GLU A 295 8.28 1.24 -0.57
N ALA A 296 8.13 0.68 -1.76
CA ALA A 296 8.02 -0.76 -1.99
C ALA A 296 9.11 -1.20 -2.96
N ALA A 297 9.82 -2.28 -2.63
CA ALA A 297 10.77 -2.88 -3.56
C ALA A 297 10.05 -3.56 -4.72
N THR A 298 10.62 -3.43 -5.92
CA THR A 298 10.04 -3.95 -7.18
C THR A 298 9.82 -5.47 -7.18
N ASP A 299 10.58 -6.21 -6.36
CA ASP A 299 10.61 -7.68 -6.33
C ASP A 299 10.01 -8.28 -5.04
N THR A 300 9.59 -7.45 -4.10
CA THR A 300 9.14 -7.92 -2.78
C THR A 300 7.64 -7.75 -2.64
N ALA A 301 6.94 -8.88 -2.49
CA ALA A 301 5.51 -8.92 -2.29
C ALA A 301 5.16 -9.05 -0.80
N THR A 302 4.13 -8.34 -0.34
CA THR A 302 3.60 -8.45 1.04
C THR A 302 2.09 -8.64 1.05
N ASN A 303 1.53 -9.07 2.19
CA ASN A 303 0.09 -9.26 2.37
C ASN A 303 -0.69 -8.00 2.79
N ASP A 304 -0.08 -6.84 2.62
CA ASP A 304 -0.66 -5.53 2.92
C ASP A 304 -0.42 -4.48 1.81
N VAL A 305 0.13 -4.91 0.67
CA VAL A 305 0.36 -4.08 -0.53
C VAL A 305 -0.45 -4.64 -1.68
N GLY A 306 -1.22 -3.76 -2.33
CA GLY A 306 -1.97 -3.98 -3.55
C GLY A 306 -1.81 -2.78 -4.48
N PHE A 307 -2.81 -2.51 -5.32
CA PHE A 307 -2.76 -1.38 -6.26
C PHE A 307 -4.14 -1.06 -6.84
N ARG A 308 -4.28 0.14 -7.41
CA ARG A 308 -5.36 0.51 -8.33
C ARG A 308 -4.76 1.06 -9.62
N CYS A 309 -5.53 1.09 -10.71
CA CYS A 309 -5.03 1.58 -12.00
C CYS A 309 -5.57 2.98 -12.35
N ALA A 310 -4.80 3.71 -13.15
CA ALA A 310 -5.18 4.95 -13.80
C ALA A 310 -5.20 4.79 -15.32
N ARG A 311 -5.82 5.76 -16.02
CA ARG A 311 -5.83 5.82 -17.49
C ARG A 311 -6.00 7.26 -17.94
N ASP A 312 -5.29 7.63 -18.99
CA ASP A 312 -5.53 8.92 -19.66
C ASP A 312 -6.89 8.91 -20.37
N ARG A 313 -7.31 10.08 -20.89
CA ARG A 313 -8.62 10.26 -21.51
C ARG A 313 -8.79 9.47 -22.80
#